data_AF-A0A0S9PWE2-F1
#
_entry.id   AF-A0A0S9PWE2-F1
#
_cell.length_a   1.000
_cell.length_b   1.000
_cell.length_c   1.000
_cell.angle_alpha   90.00
_cell.angle_beta   90.00
_cell.angle_gamma   90.00
#
_symmetry.space_group_name_H-M   'P 1'
#
loop_
_entity.id
_entity.type
_entity.pdbx_description
1 polymer ?
#
loop_
_entity_poly.entity_id
_entity_poly.type
_entity_poly.pdbx_seq_one_letter_code
_entity_poly.pdbx_strand_id
1 'polypeptide(L)' 'MTFSEEAAELHRFEAVALSLGLTEQSFEDVLLTVVAEGRVSGRMPADQLSEIRQRIREAAGSLRLVRRARELQPSP' A
#
# COMPACT_ATOMS: atom_id res chain seq x y z
N MET A 1 21.17 -2.21 1.80
CA MET A 1 20.02 -2.64 2.61
C MET A 1 20.18 -4.13 2.85
N THR A 2 19.92 -4.60 4.06
CA THR A 2 19.94 -6.02 4.41
C THR A 2 18.52 -6.60 4.35
N PHE A 3 18.40 -7.93 4.21
CA PHE A 3 17.11 -8.61 4.28
C PHE A 3 16.32 -8.27 5.55
N SER A 4 17.02 -8.17 6.69
CA SER A 4 16.37 -7.82 7.97
C SER A 4 15.81 -6.40 7.98
N GLU A 5 16.48 -5.45 7.32
CA GLU A 5 16.00 -4.07 7.17
C GLU A 5 14.77 -4.02 6.27
N GLU A 6 14.76 -4.78 5.18
CA GLU A 6 13.63 -4.88 4.24
C GLU A 6 12.40 -5.46 4.93
N ALA A 7 12.55 -6.58 5.65
CA ALA A 7 11.45 -7.20 6.40
C ALA A 7 10.87 -6.26 7.46
N ALA A 8 11.72 -5.53 8.18
CA ALA A 8 11.27 -4.54 9.16
C ALA A 8 10.52 -3.37 8.51
N GLU A 9 10.93 -2.94 7.32
CA GLU A 9 10.23 -1.89 6.57
C GLU A 9 8.87 -2.35 6.05
N LEU A 10 8.78 -3.57 5.52
CA LEU A 10 7.51 -4.17 5.09
C LEU A 10 6.52 -4.28 6.25
N HIS A 11 6.99 -4.72 7.42
CA HIS A 11 6.14 -4.78 8.61
C HIS A 11 5.65 -3.38 9.06
N ARG A 12 6.50 -2.35 8.95
CA ARG A 12 6.06 -0.96 9.18
C ARG A 12 5.00 -0.51 8.19
N PHE A 13 5.15 -0.87 6.92
CA PHE A 13 4.16 -0.52 5.89
C PHE A 13 2.82 -1.21 6.11
N GLU A 14 2.82 -2.47 6.53
CA GLU A 14 1.60 -3.19 6.92
C GLU A 14 0.85 -2.44 8.03
N ALA A 15 1.55 -2.12 9.14
CA ALA A 15 0.96 -1.39 10.25
C ALA A 15 0.40 -0.02 9.82
N VAL A 16 1.12 0.70 8.95
CA VAL A 16 0.65 1.98 8.39
C VAL A 16 -0.60 1.77 7.53
N ALA A 17 -0.60 0.78 6.63
CA ALA A 17 -1.73 0.48 5.75
C ALA A 17 -3.01 0.20 6.57
N LEU A 18 -2.89 -0.62 7.61
CA LEU A 18 -3.99 -0.93 8.52
C LEU A 18 -4.48 0.31 9.27
N SER A 19 -3.57 1.15 9.78
CA SER A 19 -3.95 2.41 10.46
C SER A 19 -4.67 3.40 9.54
N LEU A 20 -4.40 3.32 8.22
CA LEU A 20 -5.07 4.13 7.20
C LEU A 20 -6.42 3.55 6.77
N GLY A 21 -6.81 2.40 7.32
CA GLY A 21 -8.07 1.72 7.06
C GLY A 21 -8.07 0.79 5.86
N LEU A 22 -6.90 0.46 5.32
CA LEU A 22 -6.75 -0.64 4.36
C LEU A 22 -6.86 -1.99 5.08
N THR A 23 -7.20 -3.03 4.33
CA THR A 23 -7.20 -4.41 4.86
C THR A 23 -5.83 -5.07 4.63
N GLU A 24 -5.56 -6.13 5.37
CA GLU A 24 -4.38 -6.99 5.14
C GLU A 24 -4.34 -7.49 3.69
N GLN A 25 -5.49 -7.91 3.14
CA GLN A 25 -5.58 -8.34 1.75
C GLN A 25 -5.19 -7.23 0.76
N SER A 26 -5.68 -6.00 0.97
CA SER A 26 -5.30 -4.87 0.11
C SER A 26 -3.82 -4.55 0.19
N PHE A 27 -3.20 -4.72 1.36
CA PHE A 27 -1.76 -4.56 1.50
C PHE A 27 -0.99 -5.68 0.77
N GLU A 28 -1.42 -6.93 0.91
CA GLU A 28 -0.84 -8.07 0.18
C GLU A 28 -0.93 -7.87 -1.34
N ASP A 29 -2.07 -7.43 -1.86
CA ASP A 29 -2.26 -7.15 -3.28
C ASP A 29 -1.27 -6.08 -3.79
N VAL A 30 -0.99 -5.04 -2.98
CA VAL A 30 0.03 -4.03 -3.29
C VAL A 30 1.41 -4.68 -3.36
N LEU A 31 1.78 -5.52 -2.38
CA LEU A 31 3.08 -6.20 -2.38
C LEU A 31 3.27 -7.08 -3.62
N LEU A 32 2.26 -7.92 -3.92
CA LEU A 32 2.30 -8.84 -5.05
C LEU A 32 2.45 -8.07 -6.36
N THR A 33 1.71 -6.98 -6.53
CA THR A 33 1.78 -6.18 -7.75
C THR A 33 3.15 -5.53 -7.92
N VAL A 34 3.70 -4.91 -6.88
CA VAL A 34 5.02 -4.26 -6.96
C VAL A 34 6.14 -5.27 -7.20
N VAL A 35 6.09 -6.44 -6.55
CA VAL A 35 7.08 -7.50 -6.77
C VAL A 35 6.99 -8.04 -8.20
N ALA A 36 5.78 -8.27 -8.72
CA ALA A 36 5.59 -8.74 -10.08
C ALA A 36 6.14 -7.74 -11.12
N GLU A 37 5.81 -6.46 -11.00
CA GLU A 37 6.33 -5.42 -11.88
C GLU A 37 7.85 -5.21 -11.70
N GLY A 38 8.34 -5.29 -10.47
CA GLY A 38 9.76 -5.15 -10.15
C GLY A 38 10.61 -6.23 -10.80
N ARG A 39 10.10 -7.48 -10.85
CA ARG A 39 10.73 -8.60 -11.57
C ARG A 39 10.82 -8.34 -13.07
N VAL A 40 9.79 -7.77 -13.68
CA VAL A 40 9.76 -7.47 -15.12
C VAL A 40 10.73 -6.34 -15.48
N SER A 41 10.80 -5.30 -14.65
CA SER A 41 11.59 -4.09 -14.93
C SER A 41 13.01 -4.13 -14.36
N GLY A 42 13.40 -5.18 -13.64
CA GLY A 42 14.70 -5.27 -12.96
C GLY A 42 14.89 -4.22 -11.85
N ARG A 43 13.80 -3.79 -11.19
CA ARG A 43 13.86 -2.75 -10.16
C ARG A 43 14.56 -3.24 -8.89
N MET A 44 15.38 -2.37 -8.31
CA MET A 44 16.07 -2.66 -7.05
C MET A 44 15.08 -2.70 -5.87
N PRO A 45 15.38 -3.42 -4.78
CA PRO A 45 14.49 -3.48 -3.61
C PRO A 45 14.11 -2.12 -3.03
N ALA A 46 15.03 -1.16 -3.00
CA ALA A 46 14.76 0.20 -2.51
C ALA A 46 13.70 0.95 -3.35
N ASP A 47 13.68 0.71 -4.67
CA ASP A 47 12.69 1.28 -5.57
C ASP A 47 11.33 0.64 -5.33
N GLN A 48 11.31 -0.68 -5.11
CA GLN A 48 10.09 -1.42 -4.77
C GLN A 48 9.47 -0.95 -3.45
N LEU A 49 10.28 -0.72 -2.42
CA LEU A 49 9.80 -0.17 -1.14
C LEU A 49 9.21 1.24 -1.28
N SER A 50 9.82 2.06 -2.14
CA SER A 50 9.31 3.40 -2.44
C SER A 50 7.97 3.35 -3.17
N GLU A 51 7.83 2.42 -4.12
CA GLU A 51 6.58 2.17 -4.84
C GLU A 51 5.47 1.65 -3.91
N ILE A 52 5.77 0.67 -3.04
CA ILE A 52 4.82 0.11 -2.06
C ILE A 52 4.25 1.24 -1.19
N ARG A 53 5.12 2.08 -0.65
CA ARG A 53 4.73 3.24 0.17
C ARG A 53 3.83 4.21 -0.60
N GLN A 54 4.12 4.45 -1.87
CA GLN A 54 3.30 5.33 -2.71
C GLN A 54 1.91 4.74 -2.94
N ARG A 55 1.80 3.46 -3.30
CA ARG A 55 0.52 2.78 -3.52
C ARG A 55 -0.34 2.71 -2.27
N ILE A 56 0.25 2.49 -1.10
CA ILE A 56 -0.47 2.54 0.18
C ILE A 56 -1.11 3.92 0.40
N ARG A 57 -0.39 5.01 0.09
CA ARG A 57 -0.93 6.38 0.22
C ARG A 57 -2.07 6.63 -0.75
N GLU A 58 -1.95 6.18 -1.99
CA GLU A 58 -2.98 6.33 -3.02
C GLU A 58 -4.25 5.54 -2.70
N ALA A 59 -4.08 4.30 -2.26
CA ALA A 59 -5.19 3.45 -1.82
C ALA A 59 -5.93 4.07 -0.62
N ALA A 60 -5.18 4.54 0.38
CA ALA A 60 -5.75 5.22 1.54
C ALA A 60 -6.45 6.54 1.17
N GLY A 61 -5.88 7.33 0.25
CA GLY A 61 -6.49 8.55 -0.28
C GLY A 61 -7.83 8.26 -0.97
N SER A 62 -7.84 7.24 -1.83
CA SER A 62 -9.04 6.79 -2.55
C SER A 62 -10.14 6.33 -1.60
N LEU A 63 -9.77 5.57 -0.56
CA LEU A 63 -10.73 5.11 0.46
C LEU A 63 -11.38 6.28 1.21
N ARG A 64 -10.60 7.31 1.56
CA ARG A 64 -11.12 8.53 2.21
C ARG A 64 -12.10 9.27 1.32
N LEU A 65 -11.81 9.39 0.02
CA LEU A 65 -12.71 10.03 -0.94
C LEU A 65 -14.02 9.26 -1.06
N VAL A 66 -13.98 7.93 -1.14
CA VAL A 66 -15.18 7.09 -1.20
C VAL A 66 -16.03 7.23 0.07
N ARG A 67 -15.40 7.22 1.25
CA ARG A 67 -16.12 7.43 2.52
C ARG A 67 -16.81 8.79 2.56
N ARG A 68 -16.08 9.85 2.19
CA ARG A 68 -16.62 11.20 2.13
C ARG A 68 -17.77 11.34 1.12
N ALA A 69 -17.66 10.69 -0.04
CA ALA A 69 -18.73 10.69 -1.03
C ALA A 69 -20.00 10.00 -0.51
N ARG A 70 -19.87 8.91 0.25
CA ARG A 70 -21.01 8.22 0.89
C ARG A 70 -21.68 9.07 1.96
N GLU A 71 -20.91 9.78 2.78
CA GLU A 71 -21.44 10.68 3.81
C GLU A 71 -22.25 11.86 3.23
N LEU A 72 -21.91 12.29 2.01
CA LEU A 72 -22.58 13.40 1.32
C LEU A 72 -23.80 12.99 0.50
N GLN A 73 -24.07 11.69 0.34
CA GLN A 73 -25.29 11.21 -0.31
C GLN A 73 -26.44 11.23 0.71
N PRO A 74 -27.51 12.02 0.49
CA PRO A 74 -28.68 11.98 1.36
C PRO A 74 -29.31 10.59 1.27
N SER A 75 -29.57 9.96 2.43
CA SER A 75 -30.37 8.73 2.47
C SER A 75 -31.73 8.97 1.82
N PRO A 76 -32.24 8.00 1.01
CA PRO A 76 -33.57 8.09 0.41
C PRO A 76 -34.69 8.11 1.47
#